data_AF-A0A948W4P5-F1
#
_entry.id   AF-A0A948W4P5-F1
#
_cell.length_a   1.000
_cell.length_b   1.000
_cell.length_c   1.000
_cell.angle_alpha   90.00
_cell.angle_beta   90.00
_cell.angle_gamma   90.00
#
_symmetry.space_group_name_H-M   'P 1'
#
loop_
_entity.id
_entity.type
_entity.pdbx_description
1 polymer ?
#
loop_
_entity_poly.entity_id
_entity_poly.type
_entity_poly.pdbx_seq_one_letter_code
_entity_poly.pdbx_strand_id
1 'polypeptide(L)'
;MSTGVLTGIGADLARRVLYKRFKVILVGASRTVDKPADQVSDDEVVSMILEMIGRAAGTVIGYGKLLSGAIASLSPRVVAEAINDNPDFLARMMEQVDPAVLVGALDGNPQMLADYLQEIDPKPIAEALNLSPDFLMGTIDALSPEVIAEVIYDTPAFVMGLMRSLDPEVVARVVNENPEFIAGLASKISPEVIAGVVNQNAAWTTDLLSRIDPAVIADGVNRNSAWLARVTSEIDPKVMASTVNMIGDWTKELMREIDPAVIAGSIDEFAGLMEKVLDSLSPDTLISVVNRLFKNRVLGEVAVEVLTSVPMRHKFLPMQVQMTGATRMDPSRKPKTNNTHVLPDTF
;
A
#
# COMPACT_ATOMS: atom_id res chain seq x y z
N MET A 1 76.57 -1.32 17.89
CA MET A 1 75.39 -0.60 18.42
C MET A 1 75.69 0.90 18.39
N SER A 2 75.14 1.65 17.43
CA SER A 2 74.95 3.12 17.49
C SER A 2 74.40 3.63 16.15
N THR A 3 73.13 3.36 15.89
CA THR A 3 72.34 3.98 14.82
C THR A 3 71.07 4.52 15.46
N GLY A 4 71.11 5.75 15.99
CA GLY A 4 69.96 6.24 16.76
C GLY A 4 69.83 7.74 17.04
N VAL A 5 70.73 8.63 16.58
CA VAL A 5 70.68 10.05 17.01
C VAL A 5 70.64 11.08 15.85
N LEU A 6 71.11 10.72 14.65
CA LEU A 6 71.11 11.67 13.50
C LEU A 6 69.76 11.80 12.78
N THR A 7 68.76 10.96 13.10
CA THR A 7 67.44 10.99 12.47
C THR A 7 66.51 12.06 13.05
N GLY A 8 66.73 12.54 14.28
CA GLY A 8 65.85 13.50 14.95
C GLY A 8 65.98 14.95 14.48
N ILE A 9 67.22 15.43 14.30
CA ILE A 9 67.48 16.84 13.95
C ILE A 9 67.07 17.12 12.50
N GLY A 10 67.39 16.20 11.58
CA GLY A 10 66.96 16.32 10.17
C GLY A 10 65.45 16.28 10.02
N ALA A 11 64.76 15.44 10.80
CA ALA A 11 63.30 15.35 10.78
C ALA A 11 62.63 16.61 11.35
N ASP A 12 63.17 17.21 12.42
CA ASP A 12 62.63 18.45 12.99
C ASP A 12 62.80 19.64 12.02
N LEU A 13 63.96 19.74 11.38
CA LEU A 13 64.23 20.79 10.40
C LEU A 13 63.31 20.65 9.18
N ALA A 14 63.15 19.42 8.66
CA ALA A 14 62.24 19.12 7.57
C ALA A 14 60.79 19.45 7.94
N ARG A 15 60.35 19.10 9.16
CA ARG A 15 59.02 19.42 9.69
C ARG A 15 58.76 20.93 9.75
N ARG A 16 59.72 21.72 10.24
CA ARG A 16 59.59 23.19 10.31
C ARG A 16 59.53 23.84 8.93
N VAL A 17 60.31 23.34 7.97
CA VAL A 17 60.27 23.83 6.58
C VAL A 17 58.94 23.48 5.92
N LEU A 18 58.44 22.26 6.13
CA LEU A 18 57.14 21.83 5.62
C LEU A 18 56.02 22.67 6.21
N TYR A 19 56.05 22.92 7.52
CA TYR A 19 55.06 23.72 8.23
C TYR A 19 55.01 25.17 7.70
N LYS A 20 56.17 25.81 7.49
CA LYS A 20 56.23 27.16 6.91
C LYS A 20 55.62 27.23 5.51
N ARG A 21 55.91 26.24 4.65
CA ARG A 21 55.31 26.18 3.31
C ARG A 21 53.81 25.99 3.36
N PHE A 22 53.35 25.09 4.23
CA PHE A 22 51.93 24.82 4.43
C PHE A 22 51.18 26.06 4.94
N LYS A 23 51.77 26.78 5.89
CA LYS A 23 51.24 28.03 6.44
C LYS A 23 51.04 29.11 5.37
N VAL A 24 52.01 29.29 4.48
CA VAL A 24 51.89 30.25 3.35
C VAL A 24 50.74 29.88 2.41
N ILE A 25 50.60 28.59 2.09
CA ILE A 25 49.54 28.09 1.20
C ILE A 25 48.16 28.29 1.85
N LEU A 26 48.00 27.94 3.13
CA LEU A 26 46.74 28.08 3.86
C LEU A 26 46.28 29.54 3.94
N VAL A 27 47.20 30.47 4.22
CA VAL A 27 46.90 31.89 4.30
C VAL A 27 46.45 32.44 2.94
N GLY A 28 47.12 32.04 1.85
CA GLY A 28 46.71 32.44 0.50
C GLY A 28 45.37 31.85 0.04
N ALA A 29 44.95 30.71 0.60
CA ALA A 29 43.67 30.07 0.29
C ALA A 29 42.51 30.56 1.18
N SER A 30 42.82 31.14 2.35
CA SER A 30 41.82 31.65 3.28
C SER A 30 41.20 32.96 2.76
N ARG A 31 39.87 33.08 2.83
CA ARG A 31 39.15 34.33 2.51
C ARG A 31 38.96 35.24 3.72
N THR A 32 39.37 34.79 4.90
CA THR A 32 39.06 35.41 6.19
C THR A 32 40.29 36.03 6.86
N VAL A 33 41.47 35.89 6.24
CA VAL A 33 42.75 36.35 6.80
C VAL A 33 43.43 37.33 5.83
N ASP A 34 43.42 38.62 6.19
CA ASP A 34 44.09 39.71 5.45
C ASP A 34 45.53 40.01 5.94
N LYS A 35 46.13 39.10 6.71
CA LYS A 35 47.49 39.25 7.25
C LYS A 35 48.51 38.44 6.45
N PRO A 36 49.77 38.91 6.30
CA PRO A 36 50.83 38.13 5.68
C PRO A 36 51.18 36.89 6.52
N ALA A 37 51.60 35.81 5.87
CA ALA A 37 51.71 34.48 6.48
C ALA A 37 52.71 34.36 7.64
N ASP A 38 53.67 35.29 7.74
CA ASP A 38 54.63 35.41 8.83
C ASP A 38 54.03 36.01 10.11
N GLN A 39 52.89 36.70 10.01
CA GLN A 39 52.17 37.33 11.12
C GLN A 39 50.98 36.52 11.63
N VAL A 40 50.66 35.39 11.00
CA VAL A 40 49.56 34.51 11.40
C VAL A 40 50.03 33.62 12.56
N SER A 41 49.28 33.54 13.65
CA SER A 41 49.62 32.67 14.79
C SER A 41 49.39 31.20 14.47
N ASP A 42 49.97 30.29 15.24
CA ASP A 42 49.77 28.86 15.01
C ASP A 42 48.32 28.42 15.33
N ASP A 43 47.65 29.11 16.27
CA ASP A 43 46.22 28.91 16.56
C ASP A 43 45.32 29.42 15.42
N GLU A 44 45.70 30.53 14.77
CA GLU A 44 45.02 31.01 13.55
C GLU A 44 45.19 30.00 12.41
N VAL A 45 46.35 29.33 12.31
CA VAL A 45 46.59 28.23 11.34
C VAL A 45 45.69 27.04 11.61
N VAL A 46 45.54 26.61 12.86
CA VAL A 46 44.61 25.53 13.25
C VAL A 46 43.18 25.91 12.89
N SER A 47 42.77 27.16 13.15
CA SER A 47 41.43 27.65 12.82
C SER A 47 41.17 27.65 11.31
N MET A 48 42.15 28.03 10.48
CA MET A 48 42.05 27.95 9.02
C MET A 48 41.97 26.50 8.52
N ILE A 49 42.70 25.57 9.13
CA ILE A 49 42.60 24.14 8.80
C ILE A 49 41.20 23.63 9.12
N LEU A 50 40.65 23.97 10.29
CA LEU A 50 39.29 23.60 10.68
C LEU A 50 38.23 24.25 9.77
N GLU A 51 38.41 25.49 9.35
CA GLU A 51 37.55 26.16 8.36
C GLU A 51 37.62 25.45 7.00
N MET A 52 38.82 25.09 6.53
CA MET A 52 39.02 24.40 5.27
C MET A 52 38.45 22.98 5.30
N ILE A 53 38.64 22.25 6.40
CA ILE A 53 38.00 20.96 6.65
C ILE A 53 36.48 21.13 6.73
N GLY A 54 35.98 22.16 7.42
CA GLY A 54 34.55 22.47 7.50
C GLY A 54 33.93 22.84 6.16
N ARG A 55 34.66 23.55 5.29
CA ARG A 55 34.24 23.86 3.91
C ARG A 55 34.32 22.64 3.01
N ALA A 56 35.37 21.83 3.12
CA ALA A 56 35.48 20.58 2.40
C ALA A 56 34.36 19.64 2.83
N ALA A 57 34.14 19.46 4.13
CA ALA A 57 33.04 18.72 4.73
C ALA A 57 31.67 19.31 4.35
N GLY A 58 31.52 20.64 4.26
CA GLY A 58 30.29 21.30 3.80
C GLY A 58 30.02 21.12 2.30
N THR A 59 31.08 21.05 1.49
CA THR A 59 31.00 20.75 0.05
C THR A 59 30.69 19.27 -0.18
N VAL A 60 31.25 18.42 0.68
CA VAL A 60 30.95 17.01 0.87
C VAL A 60 29.51 16.81 1.37
N ILE A 61 28.97 17.65 2.23
CA ILE A 61 27.53 17.62 2.58
C ILE A 61 26.65 17.97 1.36
N GLY A 62 27.22 18.53 0.29
CA GLY A 62 26.63 18.58 -1.06
C GLY A 62 26.56 17.22 -1.79
N TYR A 63 26.97 16.10 -1.17
CA TYR A 63 26.98 14.76 -1.76
C TYR A 63 25.61 14.33 -2.27
N GLY A 64 24.50 14.77 -1.67
CA GLY A 64 23.17 14.45 -2.22
C GLY A 64 23.02 14.87 -3.69
N LYS A 65 23.53 16.06 -4.06
CA LYS A 65 23.47 16.56 -5.44
C LYS A 65 24.50 15.94 -6.37
N LEU A 66 25.70 15.64 -5.88
CA LEU A 66 26.72 14.94 -6.69
C LEU A 66 26.38 13.47 -6.89
N LEU A 67 25.84 12.81 -5.87
CA LEU A 67 25.35 11.43 -5.94
C LEU A 67 24.11 11.37 -6.83
N SER A 68 23.14 12.28 -6.66
CA SER A 68 22.00 12.41 -7.57
C SER A 68 22.45 12.67 -9.01
N GLY A 69 23.42 13.56 -9.24
CA GLY A 69 23.97 13.80 -10.58
C GLY A 69 24.76 12.62 -11.16
N ALA A 70 25.49 11.88 -10.33
CA ALA A 70 26.19 10.67 -10.74
C ALA A 70 25.21 9.55 -11.07
N ILE A 71 24.20 9.32 -10.22
CA ILE A 71 23.11 8.36 -10.46
C ILE A 71 22.37 8.74 -11.75
N ALA A 72 21.96 10.01 -11.91
CA ALA A 72 21.31 10.49 -13.13
C ALA A 72 22.15 10.33 -14.41
N SER A 73 23.48 10.20 -14.30
CA SER A 73 24.36 9.93 -15.43
C SER A 73 24.47 8.44 -15.79
N LEU A 74 24.03 7.54 -14.91
CA LEU A 74 23.98 6.10 -15.16
C LEU A 74 22.69 5.75 -15.91
N SER A 75 22.83 4.95 -16.97
CA SER A 75 21.69 4.41 -17.71
C SER A 75 20.79 3.60 -16.78
N PRO A 76 19.46 3.86 -16.74
CA PRO A 76 18.50 3.08 -15.96
C PRO A 76 18.64 1.58 -16.14
N ARG A 77 18.79 1.16 -17.40
CA ARG A 77 18.99 -0.24 -17.76
C ARG A 77 20.27 -0.85 -17.19
N VAL A 78 21.39 -0.12 -17.18
CA VAL A 78 22.67 -0.66 -16.67
C VAL A 78 22.59 -0.87 -15.16
N VAL A 79 21.97 0.06 -14.45
CA VAL A 79 21.74 -0.08 -13.00
C VAL A 79 20.76 -1.21 -12.73
N ALA A 80 19.70 -1.33 -13.51
CA ALA A 80 18.72 -2.40 -13.40
C ALA A 80 19.34 -3.78 -13.64
N GLU A 81 20.15 -3.95 -14.70
CA GLU A 81 20.90 -5.19 -14.96
C GLU A 81 21.81 -5.53 -13.78
N ALA A 82 22.56 -4.55 -13.25
CA ALA A 82 23.42 -4.77 -12.09
C ALA A 82 22.63 -5.17 -10.84
N ILE A 83 21.46 -4.58 -10.60
CA ILE A 83 20.55 -4.93 -9.51
C ILE A 83 20.02 -6.35 -9.67
N ASN A 84 19.49 -6.66 -10.85
CA ASN A 84 18.87 -7.96 -11.16
C ASN A 84 19.88 -9.11 -11.06
N ASP A 85 21.13 -8.86 -11.46
CA ASP A 85 22.22 -9.85 -11.39
C ASP A 85 22.82 -10.01 -9.98
N ASN A 86 22.54 -9.09 -9.04
CA ASN A 86 23.15 -9.07 -7.72
C ASN A 86 22.12 -8.84 -6.58
N PRO A 87 21.11 -9.72 -6.40
CA PRO A 87 20.07 -9.55 -5.38
C PRO A 87 20.64 -9.52 -3.94
N ASP A 88 21.65 -10.34 -3.64
CA ASP A 88 22.30 -10.35 -2.32
C ASP A 88 22.98 -9.03 -1.96
N PHE A 89 23.46 -8.29 -2.98
CA PHE A 89 24.09 -7.00 -2.78
C PHE A 89 23.08 -5.96 -2.31
N LEU A 90 21.86 -5.97 -2.87
CA LEU A 90 20.79 -5.06 -2.45
C LEU A 90 20.39 -5.27 -1.00
N ALA A 91 20.19 -6.52 -0.56
CA ALA A 91 19.85 -6.83 0.82
C ALA A 91 20.91 -6.27 1.79
N ARG A 92 22.19 -6.52 1.49
CA ARG A 92 23.31 -5.98 2.29
C ARG A 92 23.40 -4.45 2.25
N MET A 93 23.05 -3.82 1.12
CA MET A 93 22.99 -2.36 1.07
C MET A 93 21.87 -1.82 1.95
N MET A 94 20.67 -2.41 1.92
CA MET A 94 19.55 -1.98 2.76
C MET A 94 19.86 -2.12 4.26
N GLU A 95 20.67 -3.09 4.66
CA GLU A 95 21.16 -3.20 6.04
C GLU A 95 22.13 -2.08 6.47
N GLN A 96 22.81 -1.44 5.52
CA GLN A 96 23.89 -0.48 5.81
C GLN A 96 23.52 0.98 5.48
N VAL A 97 22.50 1.18 4.65
CA VAL A 97 22.09 2.50 4.17
C VAL A 97 20.97 3.04 5.04
N ASP A 98 21.14 4.27 5.54
CA ASP A 98 20.08 5.03 6.19
C ASP A 98 18.99 5.38 5.16
N PRO A 99 17.73 4.94 5.37
CA PRO A 99 16.61 5.26 4.49
C PRO A 99 16.46 6.75 4.19
N ALA A 100 16.72 7.63 5.17
CA ALA A 100 16.57 9.08 4.99
C ALA A 100 17.51 9.65 3.92
N VAL A 101 18.70 9.05 3.75
CA VAL A 101 19.66 9.46 2.73
C VAL A 101 19.15 9.13 1.33
N LEU A 102 18.51 7.97 1.17
CA LEU A 102 17.89 7.59 -0.10
C LEU A 102 16.70 8.47 -0.41
N VAL A 103 15.82 8.68 0.56
CA VAL A 103 14.63 9.51 0.37
C VAL A 103 14.99 10.94 -0.02
N GLY A 104 16.00 11.55 0.62
CA GLY A 104 16.46 12.87 0.20
C GLY A 104 16.97 12.94 -1.25
N ALA A 105 17.45 11.84 -1.81
CA ALA A 105 17.83 11.75 -3.22
C ALA A 105 16.60 11.51 -4.14
N LEU A 106 15.61 10.74 -3.67
CA LEU A 106 14.40 10.37 -4.38
C LEU A 106 13.38 11.52 -4.47
N ASP A 107 13.14 12.24 -3.37
CA ASP A 107 12.22 13.39 -3.32
C ASP A 107 12.58 14.49 -4.32
N GLY A 108 13.86 14.60 -4.68
CA GLY A 108 14.31 15.55 -5.68
C GLY A 108 14.11 15.08 -7.13
N ASN A 109 13.83 13.80 -7.38
CA ASN A 109 13.85 13.18 -8.71
C ASN A 109 12.89 11.97 -8.87
N PRO A 110 11.57 12.13 -8.66
CA PRO A 110 10.61 11.01 -8.75
C PRO A 110 10.58 10.33 -10.14
N GLN A 111 10.68 11.10 -11.22
CA GLN A 111 10.75 10.54 -12.59
C GLN A 111 11.96 9.63 -12.78
N MET A 112 13.11 10.00 -12.23
CA MET A 112 14.32 9.18 -12.33
C MET A 112 14.11 7.82 -11.66
N LEU A 113 13.44 7.80 -10.50
CA LEU A 113 13.07 6.56 -9.83
C LEU A 113 12.12 5.73 -10.70
N ALA A 114 11.09 6.35 -11.28
CA ALA A 114 10.17 5.65 -12.17
C ALA A 114 10.90 5.00 -13.35
N ASP A 115 11.83 5.71 -13.98
CA ASP A 115 12.64 5.19 -15.09
C ASP A 115 13.48 3.98 -14.67
N TYR A 116 14.07 3.98 -13.47
CA TYR A 116 14.78 2.80 -12.94
C TYR A 116 13.84 1.62 -12.69
N LEU A 117 12.71 1.87 -12.03
CA LEU A 117 11.75 0.83 -11.65
C LEU A 117 11.06 0.18 -12.87
N GLN A 118 10.98 0.88 -14.00
CA GLN A 118 10.50 0.30 -15.26
C GLN A 118 11.47 -0.75 -15.84
N GLU A 119 12.76 -0.68 -15.48
CA GLU A 119 13.80 -1.60 -15.98
C GLU A 119 14.16 -2.70 -14.96
N ILE A 120 13.90 -2.48 -13.66
CA ILE A 120 14.23 -3.41 -12.58
C ILE A 120 13.20 -4.55 -12.48
N ASP A 121 13.67 -5.79 -12.28
CA ASP A 121 12.80 -6.89 -11.87
C ASP A 121 12.35 -6.64 -10.41
N PRO A 122 11.04 -6.58 -10.11
CA PRO A 122 10.57 -6.34 -8.76
C PRO A 122 10.95 -7.41 -7.75
N LYS A 123 11.26 -8.64 -8.19
CA LYS A 123 11.53 -9.75 -7.27
C LYS A 123 12.79 -9.54 -6.40
N PRO A 124 13.98 -9.23 -6.95
CA PRO A 124 15.16 -8.87 -6.16
C PRO A 124 14.92 -7.80 -5.09
N ILE A 125 14.13 -6.77 -5.43
CA ILE A 125 13.79 -5.69 -4.49
C ILE A 125 12.90 -6.22 -3.36
N ALA A 126 11.86 -6.99 -3.69
CA ALA A 126 10.98 -7.59 -2.69
C ALA A 126 11.73 -8.53 -1.74
N GLU A 127 12.63 -9.37 -2.26
CA GLU A 127 13.46 -10.26 -1.43
C GLU A 127 14.36 -9.47 -0.48
N ALA A 128 14.99 -8.39 -0.95
CA ALA A 128 15.79 -7.51 -0.10
C ALA A 128 14.95 -6.81 0.99
N LEU A 129 13.75 -6.32 0.65
CA LEU A 129 12.83 -5.70 1.60
C LEU A 129 12.31 -6.70 2.65
N ASN A 130 12.05 -7.94 2.25
CA ASN A 130 11.62 -9.00 3.19
C ASN A 130 12.71 -9.31 4.23
N LEU A 131 13.98 -9.21 3.83
CA LEU A 131 15.13 -9.38 4.74
C LEU A 131 15.41 -8.13 5.60
N SER A 132 14.91 -6.97 5.18
CA SER A 132 15.18 -5.67 5.82
C SER A 132 13.89 -4.89 6.14
N PRO A 133 12.97 -5.43 6.96
CA PRO A 133 11.69 -4.78 7.24
C PRO A 133 11.85 -3.40 7.92
N ASP A 134 12.88 -3.22 8.75
CA ASP A 134 13.13 -1.93 9.41
C ASP A 134 13.61 -0.85 8.42
N PHE A 135 14.27 -1.24 7.32
CA PHE A 135 14.62 -0.33 6.24
C PHE A 135 13.37 0.15 5.51
N LEU A 136 12.41 -0.74 5.24
CA LEU A 136 11.13 -0.38 4.63
C LEU A 136 10.34 0.60 5.53
N MET A 137 10.31 0.33 6.83
CA MET A 137 9.70 1.23 7.83
C MET A 137 10.33 2.63 7.79
N GLY A 138 11.66 2.72 7.90
CA GLY A 138 12.36 4.01 7.86
C GLY A 138 12.21 4.73 6.51
N THR A 139 12.03 3.98 5.41
CA THR A 139 11.76 4.56 4.09
C THR A 139 10.37 5.20 4.05
N ILE A 140 9.36 4.55 4.63
CA ILE A 140 7.98 5.07 4.70
C ILE A 140 7.90 6.28 5.63
N ASP A 141 8.61 6.27 6.75
CA ASP A 141 8.67 7.41 7.68
C ASP A 141 9.29 8.65 7.03
N ALA A 142 10.20 8.45 6.06
CA ALA A 142 10.89 9.52 5.38
C ALA A 142 10.16 9.99 4.10
N LEU A 143 9.41 9.12 3.41
CA LEU A 143 8.73 9.46 2.15
C LEU A 143 7.38 10.14 2.37
N SER A 144 7.07 11.10 1.49
CA SER A 144 5.71 11.64 1.41
C SER A 144 4.77 10.66 0.66
N PRO A 145 3.49 10.56 1.06
CA PRO A 145 2.49 9.80 0.31
C PRO A 145 2.37 10.23 -1.17
N GLU A 146 2.66 11.50 -1.48
CA GLU A 146 2.66 12.05 -2.83
C GLU A 146 3.70 11.38 -3.72
N VAL A 147 4.95 11.27 -3.26
CA VAL A 147 6.04 10.65 -4.03
C VAL A 147 5.74 9.18 -4.30
N ILE A 148 5.22 8.46 -3.31
CA ILE A 148 4.85 7.05 -3.50
C ILE A 148 3.68 6.91 -4.48
N ALA A 149 2.67 7.78 -4.41
CA ALA A 149 1.56 7.75 -5.35
C ALA A 149 2.00 8.03 -6.79
N GLU A 150 2.91 8.98 -7.01
CA GLU A 150 3.50 9.29 -8.32
C GLU A 150 4.25 8.07 -8.88
N VAL A 151 5.12 7.46 -8.07
CA VAL A 151 5.84 6.24 -8.45
C VAL A 151 4.89 5.09 -8.80
N ILE A 152 3.83 4.88 -8.01
CA ILE A 152 2.83 3.83 -8.28
C ILE A 152 2.13 4.08 -9.61
N TYR A 153 1.79 5.33 -9.92
CA TYR A 153 1.14 5.71 -11.16
C TYR A 153 2.03 5.46 -12.38
N ASP A 154 3.33 5.77 -12.28
CA ASP A 154 4.28 5.62 -13.39
C ASP A 154 4.83 4.19 -13.55
N THR A 155 4.67 3.34 -12.54
CA THR A 155 5.27 2.00 -12.49
C THR A 155 4.31 0.87 -12.09
N PRO A 156 3.06 0.83 -12.60
CA PRO A 156 2.05 -0.13 -12.13
C PRO A 156 2.48 -1.60 -12.30
N ALA A 157 3.21 -1.92 -13.37
CA ALA A 157 3.73 -3.27 -13.61
C ALA A 157 4.76 -3.70 -12.56
N PHE A 158 5.67 -2.79 -12.19
CA PHE A 158 6.64 -3.01 -11.12
C PHE A 158 5.93 -3.26 -9.79
N VAL A 159 4.99 -2.38 -9.41
CA VAL A 159 4.21 -2.52 -8.17
C VAL A 159 3.47 -3.87 -8.12
N MET A 160 2.81 -4.27 -9.22
CA MET A 160 2.13 -5.57 -9.27
C MET A 160 3.09 -6.75 -9.10
N GLY A 161 4.30 -6.69 -9.66
CA GLY A 161 5.31 -7.73 -9.47
C GLY A 161 5.94 -7.71 -8.07
N LEU A 162 6.09 -6.52 -7.48
CA LEU A 162 6.62 -6.34 -6.13
C LEU A 162 5.67 -6.98 -5.10
N MET A 163 4.37 -6.71 -5.22
CA MET A 163 3.34 -7.31 -4.34
C MET A 163 3.26 -8.83 -4.43
N ARG A 164 3.67 -9.46 -5.55
CA ARG A 164 3.74 -10.93 -5.66
C ARG A 164 4.84 -11.56 -4.82
N SER A 165 5.88 -10.78 -4.52
CA SER A 165 7.12 -11.28 -3.95
C SER A 165 7.36 -10.76 -2.52
N LEU A 166 6.71 -9.66 -2.14
CA LEU A 166 6.74 -9.17 -0.77
C LEU A 166 6.06 -10.13 0.19
N ASP A 167 6.62 -10.29 1.38
CA ASP A 167 6.02 -11.06 2.45
C ASP A 167 4.80 -10.29 3.01
N PRO A 168 3.59 -10.88 3.01
CA PRO A 168 2.41 -10.29 3.62
C PRO A 168 2.61 -9.84 5.06
N GLU A 169 3.47 -10.51 5.84
CA GLU A 169 3.75 -10.15 7.22
C GLU A 169 4.55 -8.85 7.34
N VAL A 170 5.52 -8.65 6.46
CA VAL A 170 6.31 -7.41 6.40
C VAL A 170 5.40 -6.24 6.01
N VAL A 171 4.53 -6.43 5.01
CA VAL A 171 3.58 -5.39 4.60
C VAL A 171 2.52 -5.14 5.67
N ALA A 172 2.01 -6.17 6.34
CA ALA A 172 1.05 -6.01 7.43
C ALA A 172 1.64 -5.19 8.59
N ARG A 173 2.90 -5.46 8.97
CA ARG A 173 3.62 -4.69 9.99
C ARG A 173 3.68 -3.21 9.61
N VAL A 174 4.10 -2.92 8.38
CA VAL A 174 4.14 -1.56 7.84
C VAL A 174 2.78 -0.88 7.92
N VAL A 175 1.72 -1.56 7.48
CA VAL A 175 0.37 -0.98 7.49
C VAL A 175 -0.10 -0.70 8.92
N ASN A 176 0.10 -1.65 9.82
CA ASN A 176 -0.34 -1.54 11.22
C ASN A 176 0.42 -0.44 11.98
N GLU A 177 1.71 -0.25 11.70
CA GLU A 177 2.54 0.76 12.37
C GLU A 177 2.39 2.17 11.75
N ASN A 178 1.82 2.29 10.55
CA ASN A 178 1.72 3.57 9.81
C ASN A 178 0.31 3.92 9.31
N PRO A 179 -0.75 3.88 10.14
CA PRO A 179 -2.13 4.07 9.70
C PRO A 179 -2.38 5.42 9.00
N GLU A 180 -1.79 6.51 9.51
CA GLU A 180 -1.93 7.86 8.94
C GLU A 180 -1.31 7.97 7.54
N PHE A 181 -0.12 7.39 7.37
CA PHE A 181 0.54 7.34 6.06
C PHE A 181 -0.30 6.54 5.07
N ILE A 182 -0.80 5.36 5.46
CA ILE A 182 -1.63 4.51 4.60
C ILE A 182 -2.94 5.19 4.22
N ALA A 183 -3.63 5.84 5.17
CA ALA A 183 -4.85 6.59 4.89
C ALA A 183 -4.59 7.78 3.95
N GLY A 184 -3.47 8.48 4.13
CA GLY A 184 -3.04 9.56 3.24
C GLY A 184 -2.70 9.06 1.83
N LEU A 185 -2.01 7.94 1.73
CA LEU A 185 -1.63 7.32 0.47
C LEU A 185 -2.87 6.79 -0.29
N ALA A 186 -3.81 6.15 0.40
CA ALA A 186 -5.06 5.66 -0.19
C ALA A 186 -5.84 6.77 -0.90
N SER A 187 -5.84 8.00 -0.34
CA SER A 187 -6.50 9.15 -0.97
C SER A 187 -5.86 9.60 -2.30
N LYS A 188 -4.65 9.13 -2.61
CA LYS A 188 -3.83 9.56 -3.76
C LYS A 188 -3.65 8.48 -4.83
N ILE A 189 -3.82 7.21 -4.48
CA ILE A 189 -3.69 6.12 -5.44
C ILE A 189 -5.00 5.94 -6.22
N SER A 190 -4.91 5.64 -7.51
CA SER A 190 -6.08 5.31 -8.34
C SER A 190 -6.76 4.01 -7.84
N PRO A 191 -8.10 4.00 -7.68
CA PRO A 191 -8.84 2.80 -7.31
C PRO A 191 -8.56 1.59 -8.21
N GLU A 192 -8.39 1.84 -9.51
CA GLU A 192 -8.17 0.82 -10.54
C GLU A 192 -6.83 0.09 -10.35
N VAL A 193 -5.79 0.81 -9.92
CA VAL A 193 -4.47 0.21 -9.62
C VAL A 193 -4.59 -0.75 -8.44
N ILE A 194 -5.23 -0.33 -7.35
CA ILE A 194 -5.42 -1.20 -6.17
C ILE A 194 -6.30 -2.41 -6.51
N ALA A 195 -7.42 -2.19 -7.21
CA ALA A 195 -8.28 -3.31 -7.64
C ALA A 195 -7.51 -4.28 -8.55
N GLY A 196 -6.66 -3.78 -9.45
CA GLY A 196 -5.77 -4.59 -10.28
C GLY A 196 -4.79 -5.44 -9.45
N VAL A 197 -4.18 -4.85 -8.42
CA VAL A 197 -3.31 -5.57 -7.47
C VAL A 197 -4.10 -6.67 -6.75
N VAL A 198 -5.27 -6.36 -6.20
CA VAL A 198 -6.11 -7.34 -5.48
C VAL A 198 -6.52 -8.49 -6.40
N ASN A 199 -7.03 -8.17 -7.60
CA ASN A 199 -7.51 -9.17 -8.56
C ASN A 199 -6.40 -10.12 -9.03
N GLN A 200 -5.17 -9.62 -9.18
CA GLN A 200 -4.03 -10.42 -9.63
C GLN A 200 -3.30 -11.15 -8.48
N ASN A 201 -3.56 -10.77 -7.23
CA ASN A 201 -2.84 -11.25 -6.05
C ASN A 201 -3.81 -11.66 -4.93
N ALA A 202 -4.92 -12.30 -5.27
CA ALA A 202 -6.00 -12.61 -4.32
C ALA A 202 -5.54 -13.39 -3.08
N ALA A 203 -4.70 -14.42 -3.27
CA ALA A 203 -4.18 -15.23 -2.16
C ALA A 203 -3.28 -14.40 -1.23
N TRP A 204 -2.35 -13.65 -1.80
CA TRP A 204 -1.46 -12.74 -1.07
C TRP A 204 -2.25 -11.66 -0.33
N THR A 205 -3.23 -11.03 -0.99
CA THR A 205 -4.11 -10.01 -0.40
C THR A 205 -4.91 -10.58 0.77
N THR A 206 -5.39 -11.82 0.64
CA THR A 206 -6.12 -12.48 1.71
C THR A 206 -5.23 -12.77 2.92
N ASP A 207 -3.99 -13.23 2.70
CA ASP A 207 -3.02 -13.42 3.78
C ASP A 207 -2.66 -12.09 4.45
N LEU A 208 -2.41 -11.04 3.66
CA LEU A 208 -2.15 -9.69 4.16
C LEU A 208 -3.30 -9.18 5.03
N LEU A 209 -4.54 -9.19 4.53
CA LEU A 209 -5.70 -8.72 5.28
C LEU A 209 -5.89 -9.50 6.59
N SER A 210 -5.58 -10.80 6.61
CA SER A 210 -5.67 -11.60 7.83
C SER A 210 -4.69 -11.19 8.94
N ARG A 211 -3.69 -10.37 8.60
CA ARG A 211 -2.61 -9.91 9.48
C ARG A 211 -2.68 -8.42 9.82
N ILE A 212 -3.46 -7.64 9.06
CA ILE A 212 -3.68 -6.23 9.36
C ILE A 212 -4.73 -6.10 10.47
N ASP A 213 -4.56 -5.15 11.38
CA ASP A 213 -5.56 -4.80 12.37
C ASP A 213 -6.82 -4.24 11.68
N PRO A 214 -8.02 -4.83 11.89
CA PRO A 214 -9.26 -4.31 11.33
C PRO A 214 -9.50 -2.82 11.60
N ALA A 215 -9.06 -2.30 12.76
CA ALA A 215 -9.22 -0.89 13.13
C ALA A 215 -8.41 0.04 12.23
N VAL A 216 -7.22 -0.39 11.78
CA VAL A 216 -6.38 0.37 10.84
C VAL A 216 -7.06 0.50 9.48
N ILE A 217 -7.64 -0.60 8.98
CA ILE A 217 -8.42 -0.55 7.74
C ILE A 217 -9.68 0.29 7.93
N ALA A 218 -10.38 0.16 9.05
CA ALA A 218 -11.59 0.92 9.33
C ALA A 218 -11.33 2.45 9.34
N ASP A 219 -10.24 2.89 9.94
CA ASP A 219 -9.85 4.32 9.92
C ASP A 219 -9.60 4.80 8.49
N GLY A 220 -8.86 4.03 7.70
CA GLY A 220 -8.67 4.29 6.27
C GLY A 220 -10.00 4.36 5.51
N VAL A 221 -10.93 3.44 5.81
CA VAL A 221 -12.27 3.38 5.22
C VAL A 221 -13.09 4.63 5.55
N ASN A 222 -13.10 5.01 6.82
CA ASN A 222 -13.89 6.12 7.31
C ASN A 222 -13.44 7.46 6.68
N ARG A 223 -12.15 7.58 6.36
CA ARG A 223 -11.57 8.78 5.72
C ARG A 223 -11.68 8.77 4.20
N ASN A 224 -11.79 7.59 3.58
CA ASN A 224 -11.69 7.41 2.12
C ASN A 224 -12.86 6.61 1.53
N SER A 225 -14.06 6.78 2.06
CA SER A 225 -15.25 5.97 1.69
C SER A 225 -15.56 5.96 0.19
N ALA A 226 -15.53 7.12 -0.48
CA ALA A 226 -15.77 7.23 -1.92
C ALA A 226 -14.65 6.58 -2.78
N TRP A 227 -13.41 6.57 -2.28
CA TRP A 227 -12.32 5.87 -2.94
C TRP A 227 -12.49 4.35 -2.81
N LEU A 228 -12.82 3.87 -1.60
CA LEU A 228 -13.07 2.45 -1.39
C LEU A 228 -14.27 1.93 -2.16
N ALA A 229 -15.35 2.70 -2.25
CA ALA A 229 -16.52 2.31 -3.02
C ALA A 229 -16.16 2.07 -4.50
N ARG A 230 -15.22 2.86 -5.04
CA ARG A 230 -14.66 2.63 -6.37
C ARG A 230 -13.79 1.39 -6.42
N VAL A 231 -12.85 1.21 -5.48
CA VAL A 231 -12.00 0.01 -5.40
C VAL A 231 -12.85 -1.26 -5.36
N THR A 232 -13.85 -1.32 -4.48
CA THR A 232 -14.73 -2.49 -4.34
C THR A 232 -15.55 -2.75 -5.59
N SER A 233 -15.93 -1.71 -6.34
CA SER A 233 -16.67 -1.85 -7.60
C SER A 233 -15.83 -2.41 -8.76
N GLU A 234 -14.51 -2.33 -8.65
CA GLU A 234 -13.52 -2.78 -9.65
C GLU A 234 -12.89 -4.17 -9.29
N ILE A 235 -13.04 -4.62 -8.04
CA ILE A 235 -12.60 -5.96 -7.63
C ILE A 235 -13.53 -7.02 -8.23
N ASP A 236 -12.95 -8.11 -8.76
CA ASP A 236 -13.70 -9.26 -9.27
C ASP A 236 -14.58 -9.83 -8.14
N PRO A 237 -15.91 -9.92 -8.35
CA PRO A 237 -16.84 -10.49 -7.38
C PRO A 237 -16.40 -11.84 -6.79
N LYS A 238 -15.72 -12.69 -7.56
CA LYS A 238 -15.22 -14.00 -7.10
C LYS A 238 -14.03 -13.85 -6.16
N VAL A 239 -13.13 -12.92 -6.45
CA VAL A 239 -11.99 -12.60 -5.58
C VAL A 239 -12.52 -12.07 -4.25
N MET A 240 -13.43 -11.09 -4.29
CA MET A 240 -14.08 -10.53 -3.10
C MET A 240 -14.75 -11.62 -2.25
N ALA A 241 -15.60 -12.45 -2.88
CA ALA A 241 -16.30 -13.51 -2.17
C ALA A 241 -15.34 -14.54 -1.55
N SER A 242 -14.28 -14.93 -2.28
CA SER A 242 -13.26 -15.85 -1.76
C SER A 242 -12.53 -15.26 -0.55
N THR A 243 -12.09 -14.01 -0.65
CA THR A 243 -11.40 -13.31 0.44
C THR A 243 -12.30 -13.21 1.66
N VAL A 244 -13.52 -12.65 1.54
CA VAL A 244 -14.47 -12.52 2.66
C VAL A 244 -14.77 -13.86 3.33
N ASN A 245 -14.89 -14.96 2.56
CA ASN A 245 -15.10 -16.29 3.13
C ASN A 245 -13.90 -16.80 3.94
N MET A 246 -12.68 -16.44 3.54
CA MET A 246 -11.45 -16.83 4.24
C MET A 246 -11.17 -15.97 5.48
N ILE A 247 -11.45 -14.68 5.43
CA ILE A 247 -11.22 -13.72 6.53
C ILE A 247 -12.52 -13.27 7.20
N GLY A 248 -13.50 -14.18 7.30
CA GLY A 248 -14.86 -13.83 7.72
C GLY A 248 -14.96 -13.26 9.13
N ASP A 249 -14.12 -13.70 10.08
CA ASP A 249 -14.10 -13.14 11.44
C ASP A 249 -13.46 -11.75 11.47
N TRP A 250 -12.34 -11.56 10.77
CA TRP A 250 -11.73 -10.26 10.55
C TRP A 250 -12.71 -9.27 9.90
N THR A 251 -13.49 -9.73 8.90
CA THR A 251 -14.51 -8.91 8.24
C THR A 251 -15.60 -8.46 9.22
N LYS A 252 -16.00 -9.33 10.16
CA LYS A 252 -16.97 -8.96 11.20
C LYS A 252 -16.40 -7.90 12.14
N GLU A 253 -15.12 -7.97 12.47
CA GLU A 253 -14.44 -6.97 13.29
C GLU A 253 -14.34 -5.64 12.55
N LEU A 254 -13.89 -5.65 11.29
CA LEU A 254 -13.88 -4.45 10.43
C LEU A 254 -15.25 -3.78 10.40
N MET A 255 -16.32 -4.53 10.17
CA MET A 255 -17.68 -3.99 10.11
C MET A 255 -18.17 -3.36 11.42
N ARG A 256 -17.57 -3.69 12.57
CA ARG A 256 -17.88 -3.04 13.85
C ARG A 256 -17.17 -1.69 14.01
N GLU A 257 -16.02 -1.53 13.37
CA GLU A 257 -15.16 -0.35 13.46
C GLU A 257 -15.50 0.71 12.39
N ILE A 258 -16.15 0.33 11.28
CA ILE A 258 -16.60 1.29 10.26
C ILE A 258 -17.75 2.15 10.81
N ASP A 259 -17.67 3.46 10.57
CA ASP A 259 -18.72 4.41 10.94
C ASP A 259 -20.05 4.02 10.25
N PRO A 260 -21.15 3.85 11.01
CA PRO A 260 -22.47 3.58 10.44
C PRO A 260 -22.89 4.57 9.35
N ALA A 261 -22.45 5.84 9.40
CA ALA A 261 -22.72 6.83 8.37
C ALA A 261 -22.01 6.52 7.05
N VAL A 262 -20.81 5.95 7.11
CA VAL A 262 -20.06 5.48 5.93
C VAL A 262 -20.78 4.29 5.31
N ILE A 263 -21.22 3.32 6.12
CA ILE A 263 -22.02 2.19 5.64
C ILE A 263 -23.29 2.68 4.96
N ALA A 264 -24.01 3.60 5.60
CA ALA A 264 -25.25 4.17 5.05
C ALA A 264 -25.01 4.93 3.73
N GLY A 265 -23.91 5.69 3.65
CA GLY A 265 -23.51 6.43 2.47
C GLY A 265 -23.04 5.54 1.31
N SER A 266 -22.64 4.29 1.58
CA SER A 266 -22.16 3.33 0.58
C SER A 266 -23.21 2.30 0.13
N ILE A 267 -24.47 2.43 0.55
CA ILE A 267 -25.54 1.48 0.22
C ILE A 267 -25.78 1.42 -1.29
N ASP A 268 -25.71 2.56 -1.98
CA ASP A 268 -25.98 2.63 -3.42
C ASP A 268 -24.87 1.91 -4.22
N GLU A 269 -23.61 2.08 -3.83
CA GLU A 269 -22.48 1.36 -4.45
C GLU A 269 -22.51 -0.13 -4.11
N PHE A 270 -22.92 -0.48 -2.88
CA PHE A 270 -23.14 -1.88 -2.51
C PHE A 270 -24.26 -2.52 -3.33
N ALA A 271 -25.35 -1.78 -3.60
CA ALA A 271 -26.42 -2.24 -4.46
C ALA A 271 -25.91 -2.49 -5.90
N GLY A 272 -25.10 -1.58 -6.43
CA GLY A 272 -24.45 -1.76 -7.73
C GLY A 272 -23.50 -2.95 -7.79
N LEU A 273 -22.72 -3.19 -6.73
CA LEU A 273 -21.88 -4.40 -6.63
C LEU A 273 -22.75 -5.67 -6.61
N MET A 274 -23.83 -5.68 -5.83
CA MET A 274 -24.74 -6.82 -5.77
C MET A 274 -25.41 -7.11 -7.11
N GLU A 275 -25.75 -6.07 -7.88
CA GLU A 275 -26.25 -6.23 -9.25
C GLU A 275 -25.21 -6.94 -10.13
N LYS A 276 -23.95 -6.46 -10.14
CA LYS A 276 -22.85 -7.11 -10.88
C LYS A 276 -22.61 -8.56 -10.43
N VAL A 277 -22.65 -8.81 -9.12
CA VAL A 277 -22.50 -10.16 -8.55
C VAL A 277 -23.63 -11.05 -9.09
N LEU A 278 -24.88 -10.61 -8.98
CA LEU A 278 -26.05 -11.39 -9.43
C LEU A 278 -26.00 -11.68 -10.93
N ASP A 279 -25.59 -10.71 -11.75
CA ASP A 279 -25.41 -10.89 -13.20
C ASP A 279 -24.31 -11.90 -13.55
N SER A 280 -23.30 -12.02 -12.68
CA SER A 280 -22.19 -12.97 -12.88
C SER A 280 -22.51 -14.41 -12.44
N LEU A 281 -23.63 -14.63 -11.75
CA LEU A 281 -24.03 -15.96 -11.26
C LEU A 281 -24.77 -16.74 -12.34
N SER A 282 -24.52 -18.06 -12.38
CA SER A 282 -25.31 -18.94 -13.26
C SER A 282 -26.77 -19.01 -12.79
N PRO A 283 -27.72 -19.30 -13.70
CA PRO A 283 -29.13 -19.47 -13.33
C PRO A 283 -29.33 -20.51 -12.21
N ASP A 284 -28.56 -21.60 -12.21
CA ASP A 284 -28.63 -22.64 -11.19
C ASP A 284 -28.16 -22.14 -9.82
N THR A 285 -27.10 -21.33 -9.80
CA THR A 285 -26.61 -20.72 -8.56
C THR A 285 -27.62 -19.72 -7.99
N LEU A 286 -28.23 -18.87 -8.84
CA LEU A 286 -29.30 -17.95 -8.43
C LEU A 286 -30.49 -18.70 -7.84
N ILE A 287 -30.98 -19.75 -8.51
CA ILE A 287 -32.07 -20.60 -8.01
C ILE A 287 -31.69 -21.22 -6.66
N SER A 288 -30.45 -21.66 -6.48
CA SER A 288 -30.00 -22.24 -5.20
C SER A 288 -29.96 -21.22 -4.06
N VAL A 289 -29.53 -19.98 -4.33
CA VAL A 289 -29.49 -18.87 -3.36
C VAL A 289 -30.90 -18.50 -2.94
N VAL A 290 -31.80 -18.29 -3.91
CA VAL A 290 -33.21 -17.98 -3.68
C VAL A 290 -33.88 -19.08 -2.85
N ASN A 291 -33.65 -20.35 -3.18
CA ASN A 291 -34.20 -21.48 -2.42
C ASN A 291 -33.64 -21.56 -0.98
N ARG A 292 -32.38 -21.19 -0.76
CA ARG A 292 -31.79 -21.11 0.60
C ARG A 292 -32.40 -19.96 1.41
N LEU A 293 -32.63 -18.80 0.78
CA LEU A 293 -33.29 -17.65 1.41
C LEU A 293 -34.73 -17.99 1.82
N PHE A 294 -35.49 -18.66 0.95
CA PHE A 294 -36.84 -19.14 1.28
C PHE A 294 -36.83 -20.18 2.41
N LYS A 295 -35.79 -21.04 2.50
CA LYS A 295 -35.65 -22.01 3.59
C LYS A 295 -35.28 -21.38 4.93
N ASN A 296 -34.59 -20.23 4.95
CA ASN A 296 -34.12 -19.57 6.16
C ASN A 296 -35.16 -18.67 6.87
N ARG A 297 -36.43 -18.65 6.44
CA ARG A 297 -37.57 -18.05 7.17
C ARG A 297 -37.45 -16.58 7.60
N VAL A 298 -36.53 -15.78 7.04
CA VAL A 298 -36.54 -14.32 7.26
C VAL A 298 -37.59 -13.63 6.37
N LEU A 299 -38.01 -14.27 5.28
CA LEU A 299 -38.95 -13.70 4.29
C LEU A 299 -40.36 -14.28 4.41
N GLY A 300 -40.93 -14.31 5.61
CA GLY A 300 -42.34 -14.64 5.80
C GLY A 300 -43.30 -13.63 5.15
N GLU A 301 -42.82 -12.45 4.77
CA GLU A 301 -43.63 -11.32 4.29
C GLU A 301 -43.12 -10.63 3.02
N VAL A 302 -42.16 -11.21 2.29
CA VAL A 302 -41.75 -10.63 0.99
C VAL A 302 -42.47 -11.37 -0.13
N ALA A 303 -43.54 -10.75 -0.64
CA ALA A 303 -44.18 -11.16 -1.88
C ALA A 303 -43.21 -10.89 -3.05
N VAL A 304 -42.49 -11.93 -3.48
CA VAL A 304 -41.68 -11.86 -4.69
C VAL A 304 -42.60 -12.13 -5.88
N GLU A 305 -42.98 -11.08 -6.62
CA GLU A 305 -43.63 -11.24 -7.93
C GLU A 305 -42.58 -11.70 -8.95
N VAL A 306 -42.53 -13.01 -9.21
CA VAL A 306 -41.74 -13.55 -10.32
C VAL A 306 -42.62 -13.57 -11.57
N LEU A 307 -42.42 -12.60 -12.47
CA LEU A 307 -43.00 -12.63 -13.81
C LEU A 307 -42.26 -13.69 -14.64
N THR A 308 -42.83 -14.89 -14.74
CA THR A 308 -42.37 -15.88 -15.71
C THR A 308 -43.22 -15.79 -16.97
N SER A 309 -42.60 -15.51 -18.12
CA SER A 309 -43.25 -15.61 -19.43
C SER A 309 -42.96 -16.98 -20.04
N VAL A 310 -43.99 -17.81 -20.23
CA VAL A 310 -43.87 -19.06 -21.00
C VAL A 310 -44.09 -18.72 -22.47
N PRO A 311 -43.12 -18.95 -23.38
CA PRO A 311 -43.32 -18.69 -24.79
C PRO A 311 -44.19 -19.79 -25.39
N MET A 312 -45.50 -19.54 -25.51
CA MET A 312 -46.37 -20.33 -26.38
C MET A 312 -46.66 -19.54 -27.65
N ARG A 313 -46.44 -20.21 -28.79
CA ARG A 313 -46.66 -19.67 -30.13
C ARG A 313 -48.00 -18.93 -30.19
N HIS A 314 -47.91 -17.60 -30.28
CA HIS A 314 -48.93 -16.62 -30.69
C HIS A 314 -49.82 -15.92 -29.66
N LYS A 315 -49.66 -16.06 -28.33
CA LYS A 315 -50.24 -15.10 -27.35
C LYS A 315 -49.41 -15.00 -26.07
N PHE A 316 -49.06 -13.76 -25.69
CA PHE A 316 -48.52 -13.45 -24.36
C PHE A 316 -49.67 -13.41 -23.36
N LEU A 317 -49.65 -14.32 -22.38
CA LEU A 317 -50.53 -14.24 -21.21
C LEU A 317 -49.65 -13.89 -20.00
N PRO A 318 -49.81 -12.69 -19.40
CA PRO A 318 -49.23 -12.45 -18.09
C PRO A 318 -49.96 -13.35 -17.08
N MET A 319 -49.27 -14.35 -16.54
CA MET A 319 -49.74 -15.04 -15.34
C MET A 319 -49.17 -14.33 -14.13
N GLN A 320 -50.04 -13.71 -13.34
CA GLN A 320 -49.72 -13.39 -11.96
C GLN A 320 -49.86 -14.69 -11.15
N VAL A 321 -48.74 -15.28 -10.76
CA VAL A 321 -48.74 -16.40 -9.81
C VAL A 321 -48.59 -15.80 -8.41
N GLN A 322 -49.71 -15.52 -7.77
CA GLN A 322 -49.73 -15.19 -6.35
C GLN A 322 -49.60 -16.50 -5.57
N MET A 323 -48.41 -16.83 -5.08
CA MET A 323 -48.25 -17.97 -4.17
C MET A 323 -48.74 -17.56 -2.79
N THR A 324 -50.03 -17.77 -2.52
CA THR A 324 -50.61 -17.63 -1.19
C THR A 324 -49.97 -18.67 -0.28
N GLY A 325 -49.09 -18.24 0.62
CA GLY A 325 -48.49 -19.12 1.62
C GLY A 325 -49.60 -19.84 2.37
N ALA A 326 -49.55 -21.17 2.39
CA ALA A 326 -50.45 -21.97 3.20
C ALA A 326 -50.26 -21.55 4.68
N THR A 327 -51.18 -20.73 5.19
CA THR A 327 -51.32 -20.52 6.63
C THR A 327 -51.39 -21.90 7.27
N ARG A 328 -50.45 -22.19 8.18
CA ARG A 328 -50.59 -23.31 9.10
C ARG A 328 -51.99 -23.20 9.71
N MET A 329 -52.88 -24.14 9.36
CA MET A 329 -54.05 -24.40 10.19
C MET A 329 -53.51 -24.73 11.58
N ASP A 330 -53.79 -23.87 12.54
CA ASP A 330 -53.60 -24.17 13.95
C ASP A 330 -54.43 -25.44 14.26
N PRO A 331 -53.79 -26.56 14.64
CA PRO A 331 -54.50 -27.80 14.94
C PRO A 331 -55.46 -27.67 16.14
N SER A 332 -55.42 -26.56 16.89
CA SER A 332 -56.38 -26.26 17.95
C SER A 332 -57.70 -25.64 17.43
N ARG A 333 -57.75 -25.13 16.19
CA ARG A 333 -58.98 -24.60 15.57
C ARG A 333 -59.68 -25.70 14.76
N LYS A 334 -60.34 -26.62 15.45
CA LYS A 334 -61.38 -27.45 14.82
C LYS A 334 -62.52 -26.53 14.34
N PRO A 335 -63.05 -26.71 13.12
CA PRO A 335 -64.24 -26.01 12.69
C PRO A 335 -65.39 -26.41 13.62
N LYS A 336 -66.02 -25.44 14.28
CA LYS A 336 -67.31 -25.67 14.94
C LYS A 336 -68.32 -26.02 13.85
N THR A 337 -68.88 -27.22 13.92
CA THR A 337 -70.03 -27.63 13.13
C THR A 337 -71.17 -26.66 13.42
N ASN A 338 -71.49 -25.81 12.44
CA ASN A 338 -72.74 -25.05 12.46
C ASN A 338 -73.88 -26.04 12.30
N ASN A 339 -74.60 -26.31 13.38
CA ASN A 339 -75.92 -26.92 13.31
C ASN A 339 -76.88 -25.90 12.68
N THR A 340 -77.01 -25.94 11.36
CA THR A 340 -78.16 -25.36 10.67
C THR A 340 -79.41 -26.10 11.14
N HIS A 341 -80.17 -25.43 12.00
CA HIS A 341 -81.53 -25.84 12.33
C HIS A 341 -82.38 -25.64 11.08
N VAL A 342 -82.76 -26.75 10.44
CA VAL A 342 -83.80 -26.75 9.42
C VAL A 342 -85.11 -26.40 10.14
N LEU A 343 -85.75 -25.31 9.75
CA LEU A 343 -87.14 -25.02 10.11
C LEU A 343 -88.04 -25.93 9.26
N PRO A 344 -89.07 -26.55 9.84
CA PRO A 344 -90.01 -27.34 9.06
C PRO A 344 -90.90 -26.42 8.23
N ASP A 345 -91.02 -26.74 6.94
CA ASP A 345 -92.07 -26.24 6.07
C ASP A 345 -93.44 -26.69 6.61
N THR A 346 -94.35 -25.77 6.90
CA THR A 346 -95.79 -26.02 6.79
C THR A 346 -96.57 -24.73 6.56
N PHE A 347 -97.45 -24.82 5.56
CA PHE A 347 -98.63 -23.99 5.30
C PHE A 347 -99.61 -23.97 6.47
#